data_AF-A0A968YQX9-F1
#
_entry.id   AF-A0A968YQX9-F1
#
_cell.length_a   1.000
_cell.length_b   1.000
_cell.length_c   1.000
_cell.angle_alpha   90.00
_cell.angle_beta   90.00
_cell.angle_gamma   90.00
#
_symmetry.space_group_name_H-M   'P 1'
#
loop_
_entity.id
_entity.type
_entity.pdbx_description
1 polymer ?
#
loop_
_entity_poly.entity_id
_entity_poly.type
_entity_poly.pdbx_seq_one_letter_code
_entity_poly.pdbx_strand_id
1 'polypeptide(L)'
;MNNSASTSEITQANVDAILTQLQQLRQQITAAREAIVPLEANLAQTYNEFQAVVGELRRQSMRLQAEIATLRTQIDRFINDEDDTFNQDERNDNLLYVKQEETTDSTLQDPEAVEKDMLLEHIFRVLDPDINDEDAELLAHLQGVCSDSTTSLADVLEELPWGPVWTTCSLQENLAQQYRRLAIWEQALKRQSDNINQATERLQKDQRYGLWQQRQKGADYWHNFLNQCVEQQQDQNYELEAELNRLREEWARITSANKL
;
A
#
# COMPACT_ATOMS: atom_id res chain seq x y z
N MET A 1 -25.96 -38.25 -36.77
CA MET A 1 -24.78 -37.36 -36.73
C MET A 1 -24.67 -36.84 -35.31
N ASN A 2 -23.86 -37.49 -34.47
CA ASN A 2 -23.66 -37.07 -33.09
C ASN A 2 -22.40 -36.21 -33.04
N ASN A 3 -22.57 -34.90 -32.85
CA ASN A 3 -21.49 -33.99 -32.51
C ASN A 3 -21.03 -34.33 -31.09
N SER A 4 -19.97 -35.14 -30.98
CA SER A 4 -19.19 -35.22 -29.75
C SER A 4 -18.43 -33.91 -29.63
N ALA A 5 -18.94 -33.02 -28.79
CA ALA A 5 -18.18 -31.86 -28.34
C ALA A 5 -16.90 -32.38 -27.67
N SER A 6 -15.76 -32.11 -28.28
CA SER A 6 -14.44 -32.45 -27.76
C SER A 6 -14.22 -31.75 -26.42
N THR A 7 -14.51 -32.44 -25.33
CA THR A 7 -13.88 -32.16 -24.05
C THR A 7 -12.45 -32.64 -24.21
N SER A 8 -11.51 -31.72 -24.40
CA SER A 8 -10.08 -32.04 -24.45
C SER A 8 -9.72 -32.80 -23.16
N GLU A 9 -9.38 -34.08 -23.26
CA GLU A 9 -8.93 -34.86 -22.11
C GLU A 9 -7.67 -34.19 -21.53
N ILE A 10 -7.71 -33.90 -20.23
CA ILE A 10 -6.57 -33.33 -19.51
C ILE A 10 -5.48 -34.41 -19.47
N THR A 11 -4.29 -34.06 -19.99
CA THR A 11 -3.15 -34.98 -20.05
C THR A 11 -2.13 -34.67 -18.95
N GLN A 12 -1.24 -35.63 -18.67
CA GLN A 12 -0.08 -35.39 -17.78
C GLN A 12 0.76 -34.20 -18.24
N ALA A 13 0.93 -34.01 -19.55
CA ALA A 13 1.67 -32.87 -20.10
C ALA A 13 1.02 -31.52 -19.72
N ASN A 14 -0.31 -31.46 -19.60
CA ASN A 14 -1.00 -30.25 -19.16
C ASN A 14 -0.71 -29.94 -17.68
N VAL A 15 -0.66 -30.98 -16.85
CA VAL A 15 -0.32 -30.87 -15.42
C VAL A 15 1.13 -30.41 -15.26
N ASP A 16 2.07 -31.05 -15.97
CA ASP A 16 3.50 -30.71 -15.93
C ASP A 16 3.77 -29.27 -16.40
N ALA A 17 3.02 -28.81 -17.41
CA ALA A 17 3.10 -27.43 -17.91
C ALA A 17 2.68 -26.41 -16.84
N ILE A 18 1.55 -26.63 -16.16
CA ILE A 18 1.12 -25.72 -15.08
C ILE A 18 2.11 -25.77 -13.92
N LEU A 19 2.63 -26.94 -13.52
CA LEU A 19 3.65 -27.02 -12.46
C LEU A 19 4.89 -26.19 -12.78
N THR A 20 5.38 -26.27 -14.02
CA THR A 20 6.53 -25.48 -14.47
C THR A 20 6.22 -23.99 -14.37
N GLN A 21 5.02 -23.58 -14.78
CA GLN A 21 4.60 -22.19 -14.72
C GLN A 21 4.45 -21.68 -13.27
N LEU A 22 3.94 -22.51 -12.37
CA LEU A 22 3.82 -22.19 -10.95
C LEU A 22 5.20 -21.99 -10.30
N GLN A 23 6.16 -22.85 -10.62
CA GLN A 23 7.54 -22.68 -10.15
C GLN A 23 8.17 -21.37 -10.65
N GLN A 24 7.93 -21.01 -11.92
CA GLN A 24 8.39 -19.74 -12.48
C GLN A 24 7.73 -18.54 -11.78
N LEU A 25 6.42 -18.57 -11.55
CA LEU A 25 5.69 -17.50 -10.85
C LEU A 25 6.24 -17.30 -9.43
N ARG A 26 6.49 -18.38 -8.68
CA ARG A 26 7.04 -18.29 -7.33
C ARG A 26 8.44 -17.67 -7.30
N GLN A 27 9.31 -18.05 -8.24
CA GLN A 27 10.64 -17.45 -8.36
C GLN A 27 10.57 -15.95 -8.69
N GLN A 28 9.67 -15.56 -9.60
CA GLN A 28 9.45 -14.15 -9.95
C GLN A 28 8.93 -13.35 -8.76
N ILE A 29 7.94 -13.89 -8.03
CA ILE A 29 7.39 -13.27 -6.82
C ILE A 29 8.48 -13.08 -5.76
N THR A 30 9.29 -14.12 -5.51
CA THR A 30 10.39 -14.06 -4.53
C THR A 30 11.39 -12.97 -4.91
N ALA A 31 11.87 -12.97 -6.15
CA ALA A 31 12.82 -11.97 -6.64
C ALA A 31 12.25 -10.55 -6.58
N ALA A 32 10.95 -10.38 -6.87
CA ALA A 32 10.28 -9.10 -6.81
C ALA A 32 10.14 -8.60 -5.35
N ARG A 33 9.78 -9.47 -4.39
CA ARG A 33 9.75 -9.13 -2.96
C ARG A 33 11.14 -8.71 -2.47
N GLU A 34 12.18 -9.48 -2.83
CA GLU A 34 13.57 -9.17 -2.49
C GLU A 34 14.05 -7.82 -3.07
N ALA A 35 13.49 -7.39 -4.20
CA ALA A 35 13.78 -6.08 -4.77
C ALA A 35 12.99 -4.92 -4.10
N ILE A 36 11.74 -5.17 -3.68
CA ILE A 36 10.87 -4.14 -3.07
C ILE A 36 11.30 -3.79 -1.65
N VAL A 37 11.56 -4.78 -0.80
CA VAL A 37 11.90 -4.57 0.62
C VAL A 37 13.03 -3.56 0.83
N PRO A 38 14.20 -3.66 0.16
CA PRO A 38 15.26 -2.67 0.32
C PRO A 38 14.86 -1.31 -0.26
N LEU A 39 14.04 -1.26 -1.32
CA LEU A 39 13.56 0.02 -1.86
C LEU A 39 12.71 0.75 -0.82
N GLU A 40 11.73 0.08 -0.20
CA GLU A 40 10.88 0.66 0.84
C GLU A 40 11.68 1.20 2.02
N ALA A 41 12.62 0.39 2.52
CA ALA A 41 13.51 0.80 3.60
C ALA A 41 14.36 2.03 3.22
N ASN A 42 14.93 2.03 2.01
CA ASN A 42 15.75 3.15 1.53
C ASN A 42 14.93 4.42 1.31
N LEU A 43 13.68 4.32 0.82
CA LEU A 43 12.78 5.48 0.68
C LEU A 43 12.47 6.08 2.05
N ALA A 44 12.15 5.26 3.04
CA ALA A 44 11.89 5.69 4.40
C ALA A 44 13.12 6.35 5.03
N GLN A 45 14.29 5.71 4.93
CA GLN A 45 15.54 6.24 5.48
C GLN A 45 15.91 7.59 4.84
N THR A 46 15.83 7.70 3.51
CA THR A 46 16.18 8.93 2.80
C THR A 46 15.24 10.08 3.15
N TYR A 47 13.94 9.78 3.29
CA TYR A 47 12.98 10.76 3.73
C TYR A 47 13.25 11.22 5.17
N ASN A 48 13.60 10.31 6.08
CA ASN A 48 13.92 10.66 7.46
C ASN A 48 15.15 11.58 7.55
N GLU A 49 16.19 11.32 6.76
CA GLU A 49 17.37 12.20 6.68
C GLU A 49 16.99 13.59 6.15
N PHE A 50 16.18 13.64 5.10
CA PHE A 50 15.67 14.89 4.56
C PHE A 50 14.87 15.67 5.61
N GLN A 51 13.98 15.00 6.35
CA GLN A 51 13.17 15.60 7.41
C GLN A 51 14.01 16.08 8.59
N ALA A 52 15.07 15.36 8.95
CA ALA A 52 15.96 15.77 10.03
C ALA A 52 16.66 17.11 9.73
N VAL A 53 16.94 17.39 8.45
CA VAL A 53 17.65 18.60 8.03
C VAL A 53 16.69 19.74 7.67
N VAL A 54 15.65 19.47 6.88
CA VAL A 54 14.77 20.51 6.30
C VAL A 54 13.41 20.59 7.01
N GLY A 55 13.06 19.59 7.82
CA GLY A 55 11.71 19.43 8.38
C GLY A 55 11.30 20.53 9.36
N GLU A 56 12.22 21.03 10.18
CA GLU A 56 11.94 22.15 11.10
C GLU A 56 11.60 23.43 10.33
N LEU A 57 12.41 23.76 9.34
CA LEU A 57 12.22 24.95 8.51
C LEU A 57 10.89 24.89 7.74
N ARG A 58 10.50 23.73 7.23
CA ARG A 58 9.17 23.53 6.61
C ARG A 58 8.02 23.73 7.59
N ARG A 59 8.16 23.26 8.83
CA ARG A 59 7.16 23.45 9.88
C ARG A 59 7.01 24.92 10.27
N GLN A 60 8.11 25.65 10.37
CA GLN A 60 8.10 27.11 10.53
C GLN A 60 7.36 27.79 9.36
N SER A 61 7.65 27.40 8.11
CA SER A 61 6.97 27.92 6.92
C SER A 61 5.44 27.75 6.99
N MET A 62 4.99 26.53 7.28
CA MET A 62 3.56 26.22 7.39
C MET A 62 2.88 27.04 8.49
N ARG A 63 3.55 27.23 9.63
CA ARG A 63 3.04 28.07 10.72
C ARG A 63 2.90 29.53 10.28
N LEU A 64 3.92 30.09 9.64
CA LEU A 64 3.88 31.48 9.15
C LEU A 64 2.76 31.68 8.13
N GLN A 65 2.58 30.74 7.19
CA GLN A 65 1.49 30.78 6.22
C GLN A 65 0.11 30.75 6.88
N ALA A 66 -0.08 29.92 7.92
CA ALA A 66 -1.33 29.87 8.67
C ALA A 66 -1.61 31.19 9.42
N GLU A 67 -0.58 31.79 10.03
CA GLU A 67 -0.70 33.10 10.69
C GLU A 67 -1.04 34.21 9.68
N ILE A 68 -0.38 34.23 8.51
CA ILE A 68 -0.67 35.16 7.40
C ILE A 68 -2.12 35.01 6.93
N ALA A 69 -2.57 33.78 6.66
CA ALA A 69 -3.93 33.53 6.18
C ALA A 69 -4.99 33.98 7.19
N THR A 70 -4.72 33.75 8.48
CA THR A 70 -5.60 34.20 9.57
C THR A 70 -5.66 35.73 9.62
N LEU A 71 -4.51 36.40 9.55
CA LEU A 71 -4.43 37.85 9.66
C LEU A 71 -5.04 38.56 8.44
N ARG A 72 -4.83 38.04 7.23
CA ARG A 72 -5.52 38.51 6.01
C ARG A 72 -7.03 38.44 6.17
N THR A 73 -7.54 37.29 6.61
CA THR A 73 -8.98 37.10 6.85
C THR A 73 -9.52 38.10 7.89
N GLN A 74 -8.74 38.43 8.92
CA GLN A 74 -9.14 39.43 9.93
C GLN A 74 -9.17 40.85 9.36
N ILE A 75 -8.12 41.24 8.60
CA ILE A 75 -8.05 42.53 7.91
C ILE A 75 -9.23 42.67 6.95
N ASP A 76 -9.48 41.67 6.11
CA ASP A 76 -10.57 41.69 5.12
C ASP A 76 -11.93 41.83 5.79
N ARG A 77 -12.18 41.09 6.89
CA ARG A 77 -13.42 41.25 7.65
C ARG A 77 -13.55 42.64 8.25
N PHE A 78 -12.50 43.17 8.85
CA PHE A 78 -12.56 44.48 9.49
C PHE A 78 -12.76 45.63 8.49
N ILE A 79 -12.17 45.52 7.29
CA ILE A 79 -12.36 46.52 6.23
C ILE A 79 -13.78 46.44 5.65
N ASN A 80 -14.32 45.23 5.47
CA ASN A 80 -15.63 45.03 4.84
C ASN A 80 -16.81 45.05 5.83
N ASP A 81 -16.58 44.88 7.15
CA ASP A 81 -17.60 45.02 8.20
C ASP A 81 -18.03 46.49 8.43
N GLU A 82 -17.37 47.47 7.80
CA GLU A 82 -17.87 48.86 7.75
C GLU A 82 -19.01 49.08 6.74
N ASP A 83 -19.29 48.14 5.83
CA ASP A 83 -20.31 48.33 4.78
C ASP A 83 -21.43 47.28 4.74
N ASP A 84 -21.35 46.17 5.49
CA ASP A 84 -22.38 45.12 5.46
C ASP A 84 -23.12 44.95 6.79
N THR A 85 -24.01 45.91 7.06
CA THR A 85 -25.22 45.57 7.84
C THR A 85 -26.13 44.75 6.93
N PHE A 86 -26.36 43.49 7.30
CA PHE A 86 -27.23 42.49 6.65
C PHE A 86 -26.66 41.79 5.41
N ASN A 87 -26.23 40.54 5.61
CA ASN A 87 -26.89 39.38 4.99
C ASN A 87 -26.46 38.09 5.72
N GLN A 88 -27.27 37.69 6.70
CA GLN A 88 -27.35 36.29 7.09
C GLN A 88 -28.03 35.55 5.95
N ASP A 89 -27.25 34.87 5.11
CA ASP A 89 -27.81 33.92 4.17
C ASP A 89 -27.81 32.53 4.80
N GLU A 90 -29.03 32.12 5.15
CA GLU A 90 -29.42 30.75 5.44
C GLU A 90 -28.98 29.84 4.29
N ARG A 91 -28.12 28.86 4.56
CA ARG A 91 -28.12 27.53 3.92
C ARG A 91 -26.93 26.71 4.38
N ASN A 92 -27.16 25.85 5.36
CA ASN A 92 -26.68 24.47 5.31
C ASN A 92 -27.23 23.69 6.50
N ASP A 93 -28.32 22.98 6.26
CA ASP A 93 -28.59 21.73 6.96
C ASP A 93 -29.28 20.81 5.96
N ASN A 94 -28.48 20.26 5.05
CA ASN A 94 -28.84 19.04 4.35
C ASN A 94 -27.96 17.93 4.91
N LEU A 95 -28.46 17.37 6.00
CA LEU A 95 -27.95 16.19 6.68
C LEU A 95 -27.93 15.04 5.67
N LEU A 96 -26.74 14.72 5.15
CA LEU A 96 -26.51 13.51 4.37
C LEU A 96 -26.72 12.31 5.31
N TYR A 97 -27.91 11.72 5.23
CA TYR A 97 -28.18 10.38 5.76
C TYR A 97 -27.18 9.41 5.12
N VAL A 98 -26.13 9.07 5.87
CA VAL A 98 -25.26 7.93 5.55
C VAL A 98 -26.14 6.70 5.68
N LYS A 99 -26.48 6.16 4.52
CA LYS A 99 -27.13 4.87 4.33
C LYS A 99 -26.25 3.83 5.01
N GLN A 100 -26.69 3.33 6.17
CA GLN A 100 -26.17 2.09 6.73
C GLN A 100 -26.32 1.02 5.64
N GLU A 101 -25.20 0.49 5.18
CA GLU A 101 -25.18 -0.72 4.38
C GLU A 101 -25.69 -1.85 5.26
N GLU A 102 -26.97 -2.16 5.09
CA GLU A 102 -27.54 -3.45 5.46
C GLU A 102 -26.79 -4.52 4.67
N THR A 103 -25.98 -5.27 5.42
CA THR A 103 -25.41 -6.54 5.04
C THR A 103 -26.52 -7.50 4.61
N THR A 104 -26.70 -7.63 3.31
CA THR A 104 -27.27 -8.82 2.68
C THR A 104 -26.41 -9.14 1.48
N ASP A 105 -25.66 -10.25 1.52
CA ASP A 105 -26.12 -11.45 0.83
C ASP A 105 -25.18 -12.64 1.08
N SER A 106 -25.80 -13.74 1.49
CA SER A 106 -25.50 -15.13 1.12
C SER A 106 -24.07 -15.50 0.67
N THR A 107 -23.38 -16.26 1.55
CA THR A 107 -22.45 -17.35 1.24
C THR A 107 -22.14 -17.61 -0.25
N LEU A 108 -21.33 -16.75 -0.84
CA LEU A 108 -20.32 -17.17 -1.82
C LEU A 108 -19.12 -17.55 -0.97
N GLN A 109 -18.95 -18.84 -0.70
CA GLN A 109 -17.76 -19.34 -0.03
C GLN A 109 -16.56 -18.89 -0.88
N ASP A 110 -15.68 -18.07 -0.29
CA ASP A 110 -14.51 -17.55 -0.98
C ASP A 110 -13.72 -18.73 -1.55
N PRO A 111 -13.55 -18.83 -2.89
CA PRO A 111 -12.84 -19.96 -3.50
C PRO A 111 -11.41 -20.10 -2.98
N GLU A 112 -10.78 -19.02 -2.52
CA GLU A 112 -9.46 -19.11 -1.86
C GLU A 112 -9.56 -19.73 -0.46
N ALA A 113 -10.60 -19.42 0.32
CA ALA A 113 -10.82 -20.02 1.63
C ALA A 113 -11.07 -21.54 1.52
N VAL A 114 -11.88 -21.97 0.54
CA VAL A 114 -12.10 -23.41 0.27
C VAL A 114 -10.80 -24.11 -0.10
N GLU A 115 -9.99 -23.49 -0.95
CA GLU A 115 -8.70 -24.07 -1.34
C GLU A 115 -7.69 -24.07 -0.19
N LYS A 116 -7.64 -23.04 0.66
CA LYS A 116 -6.81 -23.05 1.88
C LYS A 116 -7.19 -24.21 2.81
N ASP A 117 -8.49 -24.43 3.02
CA ASP A 117 -8.99 -25.53 3.85
C ASP A 117 -8.63 -26.90 3.25
N MET A 118 -8.83 -27.06 1.93
CA MET A 118 -8.44 -28.29 1.22
C MET A 118 -6.93 -28.51 1.26
N LEU A 119 -6.15 -27.46 1.07
CA LEU A 119 -4.69 -27.50 1.06
C LEU A 119 -4.15 -27.84 2.45
N LEU A 120 -4.72 -27.27 3.51
CA LEU A 120 -4.45 -27.68 4.90
C LEU A 120 -4.76 -29.15 5.12
N GLU A 121 -5.94 -29.64 4.73
CA GLU A 121 -6.32 -31.06 4.88
C GLU A 121 -5.29 -31.99 4.22
N HIS A 122 -4.80 -31.62 3.03
CA HIS A 122 -3.76 -32.38 2.36
C HIS A 122 -2.42 -32.31 3.10
N ILE A 123 -2.02 -31.14 3.58
CA ILE A 123 -0.76 -30.94 4.32
C ILE A 123 -0.74 -31.72 5.63
N PHE A 124 -1.84 -31.78 6.37
CA PHE A 124 -1.98 -32.63 7.56
C PHE A 124 -1.78 -34.12 7.30
N ARG A 125 -1.98 -34.57 6.05
CA ARG A 125 -1.74 -35.96 5.65
C ARG A 125 -0.34 -36.19 5.09
N VAL A 126 0.38 -35.11 4.74
CA VAL A 126 1.72 -35.15 4.14
C VAL A 126 2.79 -35.04 5.22
N LEU A 127 2.61 -34.11 6.14
CA LEU A 127 3.54 -33.82 7.22
C LEU A 127 3.25 -34.77 8.37
N ASP A 128 4.31 -35.38 8.94
CA ASP A 128 4.20 -36.31 10.06
C ASP A 128 4.72 -35.65 11.35
N PRO A 129 3.88 -34.81 11.99
CA PRO A 129 4.30 -34.02 13.15
C PRO A 129 4.61 -34.89 14.38
N ASP A 130 4.20 -36.16 14.38
CA ASP A 130 4.47 -37.09 15.48
C ASP A 130 5.85 -37.77 15.34
N ILE A 131 6.47 -37.70 14.15
CA ILE A 131 7.77 -38.31 13.85
C ILE A 131 8.85 -37.26 13.55
N ASN A 132 8.49 -36.09 13.01
CA ASN A 132 9.42 -35.04 12.64
C ASN A 132 9.02 -33.67 13.24
N ASP A 133 9.84 -33.16 14.15
CA ASP A 133 9.62 -31.87 14.81
C ASP A 133 9.60 -30.69 13.80
N GLU A 134 10.37 -30.77 12.71
CA GLU A 134 10.35 -29.74 11.64
C GLU A 134 9.01 -29.72 10.89
N ASP A 135 8.40 -30.88 10.69
CA ASP A 135 7.08 -31.02 10.06
C ASP A 135 5.97 -30.52 11.00
N ALA A 136 6.13 -30.70 12.32
CA ALA A 136 5.24 -30.16 13.34
C ALA A 136 5.28 -28.62 13.40
N GLU A 137 6.48 -28.04 13.35
CA GLU A 137 6.65 -26.58 13.30
C GLU A 137 6.06 -25.98 12.02
N LEU A 138 6.31 -26.62 10.87
CA LEU A 138 5.76 -26.19 9.58
C LEU A 138 4.22 -26.31 9.54
N LEU A 139 3.66 -27.38 10.10
CA LEU A 139 2.21 -27.54 10.24
C LEU A 139 1.59 -26.43 11.08
N ALA A 140 2.16 -26.15 12.25
CA ALA A 140 1.68 -25.08 13.13
C ALA A 140 1.76 -23.71 12.44
N HIS A 141 2.84 -23.46 11.68
CA HIS A 141 2.99 -22.24 10.89
C HIS A 141 1.91 -22.14 9.80
N LEU A 142 1.75 -23.17 8.97
CA LEU A 142 0.77 -23.19 7.87
C LEU A 142 -0.67 -23.12 8.39
N GLN A 143 -0.98 -23.77 9.52
CA GLN A 143 -2.26 -23.61 10.23
C GLN A 143 -2.52 -22.15 10.58
N GLY A 144 -1.52 -21.46 11.16
CA GLY A 144 -1.61 -20.06 11.54
C GLY A 144 -1.85 -19.17 10.32
N VAL A 145 -1.05 -19.35 9.26
CA VAL A 145 -1.17 -18.57 8.02
C VAL A 145 -2.52 -18.81 7.34
N CYS A 146 -3.01 -20.04 7.27
CA CYS A 146 -4.29 -20.34 6.63
C CYS A 146 -5.51 -19.89 7.46
N SER A 147 -5.39 -19.83 8.79
CA SER A 147 -6.46 -19.37 9.68
C SER A 147 -6.61 -17.85 9.70
N ASP A 148 -5.60 -17.11 9.23
CA ASP A 148 -5.66 -15.67 9.06
C ASP A 148 -6.52 -15.31 7.84
N SER A 149 -7.55 -14.48 8.04
CA SER A 149 -8.43 -14.02 6.96
C SER A 149 -7.78 -12.96 6.08
N THR A 150 -6.64 -12.39 6.50
CA THR A 150 -5.90 -11.36 5.77
C THR A 150 -4.81 -11.91 4.86
N THR A 151 -4.39 -13.17 5.07
CA THR A 151 -3.44 -13.85 4.16
C THR A 151 -4.16 -14.25 2.89
N SER A 152 -3.46 -14.25 1.76
CA SER A 152 -4.00 -14.79 0.50
C SER A 152 -3.65 -16.27 0.34
N LEU A 153 -4.29 -16.97 -0.60
CA LEU A 153 -3.82 -18.31 -0.98
C LEU A 153 -2.38 -18.28 -1.50
N ALA A 154 -1.97 -17.20 -2.17
CA ALA A 154 -0.61 -17.05 -2.67
C ALA A 154 0.44 -17.02 -1.55
N ASP A 155 0.15 -16.35 -0.43
CA ASP A 155 1.08 -16.31 0.72
C ASP A 155 1.29 -17.71 1.31
N VAL A 156 0.23 -18.51 1.38
CA VAL A 156 0.35 -19.92 1.78
C VAL A 156 1.19 -20.69 0.77
N LEU A 157 0.90 -20.56 -0.54
CA LEU A 157 1.62 -21.26 -1.60
C LEU A 157 3.12 -20.91 -1.66
N GLU A 158 3.51 -19.71 -1.24
CA GLU A 158 4.91 -19.29 -1.18
C GLU A 158 5.70 -20.05 -0.09
N GLU A 159 5.06 -20.38 1.03
CA GLU A 159 5.66 -21.08 2.18
C GLU A 159 5.62 -22.62 2.07
N LEU A 160 4.87 -23.16 1.10
CA LEU A 160 4.69 -24.61 0.99
C LEU A 160 5.95 -25.38 0.57
N PRO A 161 6.16 -26.59 1.11
CA PRO A 161 7.09 -27.55 0.54
C PRO A 161 6.43 -28.26 -0.66
N TRP A 162 6.51 -27.62 -1.83
CA TRP A 162 5.82 -28.08 -3.05
C TRP A 162 6.09 -29.54 -3.41
N GLY A 163 7.33 -30.03 -3.24
CA GLY A 163 7.70 -31.42 -3.61
C GLY A 163 6.89 -32.48 -2.85
N PRO A 164 6.97 -32.50 -1.51
CA PRO A 164 6.17 -33.40 -0.67
C PRO A 164 4.65 -33.25 -0.88
N VAL A 165 4.15 -32.01 -0.87
CA VAL A 165 2.71 -31.74 -1.03
C VAL A 165 2.21 -32.21 -2.39
N TRP A 166 2.95 -31.91 -3.46
CA TRP A 166 2.62 -32.36 -4.80
C TRP A 166 2.60 -33.88 -4.93
N THR A 167 3.64 -34.54 -4.43
CA THR A 167 3.78 -36.00 -4.52
C THR A 167 2.61 -36.69 -3.85
N THR A 168 2.22 -36.27 -2.64
CA THR A 168 1.11 -36.89 -1.91
C THR A 168 -0.26 -36.56 -2.51
N CYS A 169 -0.54 -35.31 -2.89
CA CYS A 169 -1.82 -34.96 -3.52
C CYS A 169 -2.01 -35.68 -4.85
N SER A 170 -0.94 -35.81 -5.65
CA SER A 170 -0.99 -36.49 -6.96
C SER A 170 -1.32 -37.99 -6.87
N LEU A 171 -1.05 -38.63 -5.73
CA LEU A 171 -1.41 -40.02 -5.47
C LEU A 171 -2.91 -40.21 -5.15
N GLN A 172 -3.58 -39.15 -4.69
CA GLN A 172 -4.98 -39.19 -4.23
C GLN A 172 -5.96 -38.62 -5.27
N GLU A 173 -5.46 -37.81 -6.20
CA GLU A 173 -6.26 -37.08 -7.19
C GLU A 173 -6.05 -37.64 -8.60
N ASN A 174 -7.12 -37.66 -9.41
CA ASN A 174 -6.98 -37.89 -10.85
C ASN A 174 -6.47 -36.63 -11.59
N LEU A 175 -6.05 -36.78 -12.85
CA LEU A 175 -5.46 -35.69 -13.63
C LEU A 175 -6.37 -34.45 -13.75
N ALA A 176 -7.69 -34.64 -13.83
CA ALA A 176 -8.62 -33.52 -13.92
C ALA A 176 -8.71 -32.74 -12.61
N GLN A 177 -8.68 -33.44 -11.46
CA GLN A 177 -8.65 -32.83 -10.14
C GLN A 177 -7.33 -32.07 -9.91
N GLN A 178 -6.20 -32.71 -10.22
CA GLN A 178 -4.88 -32.09 -10.14
C GLN A 178 -4.81 -30.81 -10.95
N TYR A 179 -5.22 -30.86 -12.22
CA TYR A 179 -5.21 -29.70 -13.11
C TYR A 179 -6.10 -28.56 -12.59
N ARG A 180 -7.28 -28.88 -12.06
CA ARG A 180 -8.20 -27.87 -11.52
C ARG A 180 -7.58 -27.14 -10.32
N ARG A 181 -7.01 -27.88 -9.37
CA ARG A 181 -6.33 -27.31 -8.20
C ARG A 181 -5.15 -26.45 -8.61
N LEU A 182 -4.30 -26.97 -9.50
CA LEU A 182 -3.13 -26.24 -10.00
C LEU A 182 -3.53 -24.96 -10.76
N ALA A 183 -4.62 -24.96 -11.51
CA ALA A 183 -5.13 -23.76 -12.19
C ALA A 183 -5.59 -22.69 -11.19
N ILE A 184 -6.16 -23.10 -10.04
CA ILE A 184 -6.54 -22.15 -8.99
C ILE A 184 -5.29 -21.56 -8.32
N TRP A 185 -4.29 -22.41 -8.04
CA TRP A 185 -2.99 -21.95 -7.52
C TRP A 185 -2.30 -20.98 -8.49
N GLU A 186 -2.40 -21.25 -9.79
CA GLU A 186 -1.82 -20.40 -10.83
C GLU A 186 -2.48 -19.04 -10.84
N GLN A 187 -3.80 -19.00 -10.71
CA GLN A 187 -4.54 -17.75 -10.63
C GLN A 187 -4.17 -16.95 -9.37
N ALA A 188 -4.03 -17.61 -8.22
CA ALA A 188 -3.63 -16.96 -6.98
C ALA A 188 -2.22 -16.34 -7.09
N LEU A 189 -1.24 -17.10 -7.59
CA LEU A 189 0.12 -16.59 -7.78
C LEU A 189 0.19 -15.47 -8.84
N LYS A 190 -0.59 -15.54 -9.92
CA LYS A 190 -0.68 -14.45 -10.89
C LYS A 190 -1.19 -13.15 -10.26
N ARG A 191 -2.28 -13.23 -9.48
CA ARG A 191 -2.80 -12.06 -8.74
C ARG A 191 -1.74 -11.48 -7.81
N GLN A 192 -0.98 -12.33 -7.12
CA GLN A 192 0.08 -11.88 -6.23
C GLN A 192 1.21 -11.18 -6.99
N SER A 193 1.65 -11.76 -8.12
CA SER A 193 2.62 -11.12 -9.00
C SER A 193 2.14 -9.76 -9.48
N ASP A 194 0.87 -9.65 -9.92
CA ASP A 194 0.27 -8.39 -10.36
C ASP A 194 0.21 -7.36 -9.21
N ASN A 195 -0.16 -7.77 -8.00
CA ASN A 195 -0.18 -6.91 -6.82
C ASN A 195 1.20 -6.37 -6.47
N ILE A 196 2.23 -7.21 -6.52
CA ILE A 196 3.63 -6.84 -6.26
C ILE A 196 4.14 -5.89 -7.34
N ASN A 197 3.80 -6.13 -8.61
CA ASN A 197 4.12 -5.21 -9.71
C ASN A 197 3.47 -3.84 -9.50
N GLN A 198 2.18 -3.81 -9.12
CA GLN A 198 1.50 -2.55 -8.77
C GLN A 198 2.14 -1.86 -7.56
N ALA A 199 2.54 -2.60 -6.53
CA ALA A 199 3.25 -2.04 -5.37
C ALA A 199 4.58 -1.40 -5.80
N THR A 200 5.34 -2.08 -6.66
CA THR A 200 6.58 -1.55 -7.24
C THR A 200 6.34 -0.25 -8.00
N GLU A 201 5.33 -0.21 -8.86
CA GLU A 201 4.98 1.01 -9.59
C GLU A 201 4.55 2.15 -8.65
N ARG A 202 3.82 1.84 -7.58
CA ARG A 202 3.43 2.83 -6.57
C ARG A 202 4.65 3.40 -5.86
N LEU A 203 5.63 2.57 -5.51
CA LEU A 203 6.89 3.02 -4.90
C LEU A 203 7.70 3.91 -5.83
N GLN A 204 7.71 3.63 -7.14
CA GLN A 204 8.36 4.49 -8.13
C GLN A 204 7.65 5.85 -8.30
N LYS A 205 6.34 5.89 -8.05
CA LYS A 205 5.51 7.12 -8.07
C LYS A 205 5.46 7.82 -6.71
N ASP A 206 6.07 7.25 -5.67
CA ASP A 206 6.11 7.83 -4.32
C ASP A 206 6.90 9.15 -4.34
N GLN A 207 6.40 10.17 -3.62
CA GLN A 207 7.07 11.47 -3.53
C GLN A 207 8.50 11.37 -2.99
N ARG A 208 8.76 10.37 -2.14
CA ARG A 208 10.09 10.08 -1.56
C ARG A 208 11.07 9.53 -2.60
N TYR A 209 10.57 8.97 -3.69
CA TYR A 209 11.40 8.37 -4.73
C TYR A 209 12.36 9.39 -5.36
N GLY A 210 11.90 10.63 -5.56
CA GLY A 210 12.77 11.71 -6.05
C GLY A 210 13.93 12.03 -5.10
N LEU A 211 13.72 11.99 -3.78
CA LEU A 211 14.78 12.18 -2.79
C LEU A 211 15.79 11.03 -2.83
N TRP A 212 15.27 9.79 -2.89
CA TRP A 212 16.11 8.62 -3.03
C TRP A 212 16.99 8.66 -4.29
N GLN A 213 16.45 9.11 -5.43
CA GLN A 213 17.23 9.32 -6.64
C GLN A 213 18.37 10.33 -6.47
N GLN A 214 18.19 11.39 -5.67
CA GLN A 214 19.28 12.32 -5.37
C GLN A 214 20.33 11.65 -4.48
N ARG A 215 19.90 10.91 -3.47
CA ARG A 215 20.81 10.16 -2.59
C ARG A 215 21.66 9.15 -3.33
N GLN A 216 21.09 8.45 -4.32
CA GLN A 216 21.80 7.46 -5.15
C GLN A 216 22.95 8.07 -5.98
N LYS A 217 22.98 9.39 -6.19
CA LYS A 217 24.10 10.07 -6.88
C LYS A 217 25.38 10.14 -6.03
N GLY A 218 25.29 9.82 -4.74
CA GLY A 218 26.43 9.77 -3.82
C GLY A 218 26.28 10.74 -2.65
N ALA A 219 27.09 10.52 -1.61
CA ALA A 219 27.00 11.25 -0.35
C ALA A 219 27.23 12.76 -0.53
N ASP A 220 28.22 13.17 -1.33
CA ASP A 220 28.52 14.59 -1.53
C ASP A 220 27.38 15.32 -2.27
N TYR A 221 26.81 14.66 -3.29
CA TYR A 221 25.63 15.18 -3.99
C TYR A 221 24.43 15.32 -3.06
N TRP A 222 24.22 14.34 -2.19
CA TRP A 222 23.13 14.37 -1.21
C TRP A 222 23.29 15.52 -0.22
N HIS A 223 24.47 15.72 0.35
CA HIS A 223 24.74 16.83 1.27
C HIS A 223 24.54 18.19 0.60
N ASN A 224 25.05 18.36 -0.63
CA ASN A 224 24.88 19.60 -1.38
C ASN A 224 23.41 19.88 -1.70
N PHE A 225 22.65 18.85 -2.10
CA PHE A 225 21.22 18.96 -2.35
C PHE A 225 20.45 19.39 -1.08
N LEU A 226 20.77 18.79 0.07
CA LEU A 226 20.15 19.15 1.35
C LEU A 226 20.46 20.59 1.75
N ASN A 227 21.70 21.05 1.59
CA ASN A 227 22.08 22.43 1.87
C ASN A 227 21.32 23.42 1.00
N GLN A 228 21.16 23.14 -0.30
CA GLN A 228 20.35 23.98 -1.19
C GLN A 228 18.88 24.02 -0.76
N CYS A 229 18.31 22.89 -0.32
CA CYS A 229 16.95 22.85 0.21
C CYS A 229 16.80 23.66 1.50
N VAL A 230 17.82 23.65 2.37
CA VAL A 230 17.86 24.47 3.59
C VAL A 230 17.87 25.95 3.23
N GLU A 231 18.78 26.38 2.36
CA GLU A 231 18.91 27.77 1.93
C GLU A 231 17.59 28.28 1.32
N GLN A 232 17.01 27.53 0.37
CA GLN A 232 15.74 27.87 -0.25
C GLN A 232 14.59 27.98 0.77
N GLN A 233 14.54 27.07 1.75
CA GLN A 233 13.48 27.10 2.77
C GLN A 233 13.67 28.26 3.75
N GLN A 234 14.91 28.63 4.07
CA GLN A 234 15.23 29.79 4.91
C GLN A 234 14.82 31.09 4.22
N ASP A 235 15.15 31.24 2.93
CA ASP A 235 14.75 32.40 2.14
C ASP A 235 13.23 32.55 2.10
N GLN A 236 12.51 31.45 1.84
CA GLN A 236 11.04 31.46 1.86
C GLN A 236 10.49 31.85 3.24
N ASN A 237 11.06 31.33 4.32
CA ASN A 237 10.62 31.67 5.68
C ASN A 237 10.87 33.16 5.98
N TYR A 238 11.99 33.71 5.52
CA TYR A 238 12.29 35.13 5.67
C TYR A 238 11.26 36.00 4.93
N GLU A 239 10.88 35.63 3.71
CA GLU A 239 9.83 36.33 2.95
C GLU A 239 8.47 36.27 3.67
N LEU A 240 8.08 35.10 4.17
CA LEU A 240 6.84 34.93 4.93
C LEU A 240 6.85 35.74 6.24
N GLU A 241 7.98 35.79 6.95
CA GLU A 241 8.11 36.62 8.15
C GLU A 241 7.97 38.11 7.84
N ALA A 242 8.60 38.58 6.76
CA ALA A 242 8.47 39.95 6.30
C ALA A 242 7.01 40.30 5.93
N GLU A 243 6.33 39.39 5.23
CA GLU A 243 4.91 39.54 4.88
C GLU A 243 4.01 39.59 6.12
N LEU A 244 4.22 38.67 7.06
CA LEU A 244 3.46 38.62 8.31
C LEU A 244 3.65 39.91 9.12
N ASN A 245 4.88 40.43 9.20
CA ASN A 245 5.16 41.69 9.88
C ASN A 245 4.48 42.88 9.20
N ARG A 246 4.52 42.93 7.85
CA ARG A 246 3.80 43.96 7.09
C ARG A 246 2.29 43.92 7.36
N LEU A 247 1.68 42.73 7.38
CA LEU A 247 0.26 42.58 7.68
C LEU A 247 -0.06 42.97 9.13
N ARG A 248 0.83 42.68 10.08
CA ARG A 248 0.67 43.11 11.49
C ARG A 248 0.71 44.63 11.61
N GLU A 249 1.60 45.31 10.89
CA GLU A 249 1.67 46.77 10.85
C GLU A 249 0.43 47.39 10.17
N GLU A 250 -0.09 46.76 9.12
CA GLU A 250 -1.33 47.16 8.47
C GLU A 250 -2.53 47.04 9.41
N TRP A 251 -2.69 45.88 10.06
CA TRP A 251 -3.72 45.67 11.07
C TRP A 251 -3.64 46.68 12.22
N ALA A 252 -2.42 46.95 12.73
CA ALA A 252 -2.21 47.94 13.79
C ALA A 252 -2.60 49.35 13.34
N ARG A 253 -2.26 49.74 12.09
CA ARG A 253 -2.68 51.03 11.53
C ARG A 253 -4.20 51.13 11.42
N ILE A 254 -4.85 50.14 10.81
CA ILE A 254 -6.32 50.09 10.64
C ILE A 254 -7.03 50.20 12.00
N THR A 255 -6.62 49.38 12.98
CA THR A 255 -7.24 49.38 14.32
C THR A 255 -6.92 50.62 15.14
N SER A 256 -5.80 51.30 14.90
CA SER A 256 -5.47 52.57 15.57
C SER A 256 -6.19 53.77 14.96
N ALA A 257 -6.42 53.77 13.64
CA ALA A 257 -7.16 54.81 12.94
C ALA A 257 -8.65 54.84 13.36
N ASN A 258 -9.25 53.67 13.61
CA ASN A 258 -10.64 53.55 14.07
C ASN A 258 -10.86 53.74 15.58
N LYS A 259 -9.82 54.04 16.37
CA LYS A 259 -9.91 54.32 17.82
C LYS A 259 -9.93 55.82 18.16
N LEU A 260 -9.91 56.69 17.15
CA LEU A 260 -10.06 58.15 17.25
C LEU A 260 -11.47 58.57 16.82
#